data_AF-A0A2V8URL9-F1
#
_entry.id   AF-A0A2V8URL9-F1
#
_cell.length_a   1.000
_cell.length_b   1.000
_cell.length_c   1.000
_cell.angle_alpha   90.00
_cell.angle_beta   90.00
_cell.angle_gamma   90.00
#
_symmetry.space_group_name_H-M   'P 1'
#
loop_
_entity.id
_entity.type
_entity.pdbx_description
1 polymer ?
#
loop_
_entity_poly.entity_id
_entity_poly.type
_entity_poly.pdbx_seq_one_letter_code
_entity_poly.pdbx_strand_id
1 'polypeptide(L)' 'LECLSGMAIGEVKKSGVFVLPGLGRLVRVDRKARMGRNPATGEAIKIPAKKVVKFRVAKAAKDSIVPPKKK' A
#
# COMPACT_ATOMS: atom_id res chain seq x y z
N LEU A 1 -7.67 15.86 13.37
CA LEU A 1 -7.39 14.55 12.76
C LEU A 1 -8.09 14.36 11.42
N GLU A 2 -9.37 14.72 11.30
CA GLU A 2 -10.15 14.66 10.04
C GLU A 2 -9.54 15.43 8.86
N CYS A 3 -8.86 16.55 9.12
CA CYS A 3 -8.20 17.30 8.05
C CYS A 3 -7.02 16.53 7.42
N LEU A 4 -6.30 15.75 8.24
CA LEU A 4 -5.15 14.97 7.80
C LEU A 4 -5.58 13.78 6.93
N SER A 5 -6.69 13.11 7.30
CA SER A 5 -7.27 12.02 6.51
C SER A 5 -7.83 12.53 5.18
N GLY A 6 -8.50 13.69 5.19
CA GLY A 6 -9.00 14.35 3.98
C GLY A 6 -7.88 14.72 3.00
N MET A 7 -6.80 15.34 3.49
CA MET A 7 -5.63 15.68 2.68
C MET A 7 -4.93 14.44 2.11
N ALA A 8 -4.74 13.40 2.93
CA ALA A 8 -4.13 12.14 2.50
C ALA A 8 -4.92 11.49 1.35
N ILE A 9 -6.26 11.44 1.46
CA ILE A 9 -7.12 10.87 0.41
C ILE A 9 -7.08 11.73 -0.85
N GLY A 10 -7.06 13.07 -0.71
CA GLY A 10 -6.96 14.00 -1.82
C GLY A 10 -5.64 13.89 -2.59
N GLU A 11 -4.51 13.87 -1.89
CA GLU A 11 -3.18 13.75 -2.50
C GLU A 11 -2.93 12.37 -3.11
N VAL A 12 -3.38 11.28 -2.49
CA VAL A 12 -3.26 9.94 -3.10
C VAL A 12 -4.11 9.82 -4.36
N LYS A 13 -5.27 10.49 -4.42
CA LYS A 13 -6.10 10.52 -5.64
C LYS A 13 -5.46 11.33 -6.77
N LYS A 14 -4.84 12.48 -6.46
CA LYS A 14 -4.26 13.42 -7.44
C LYS A 14 -2.81 13.09 -7.84
N SER A 15 -1.92 13.00 -6.86
CA SER A 15 -0.47 12.78 -7.03
C SER A 15 -0.11 11.30 -7.12
N GLY A 16 -0.95 10.41 -6.58
CA GLY A 16 -0.65 8.98 -6.50
C GLY A 16 0.37 8.65 -5.41
N VAL A 17 1.00 9.64 -4.77
CA VAL A 17 1.94 9.47 -3.69
C VAL A 17 1.67 10.51 -2.60
N PHE A 18 1.51 10.05 -1.36
CA PHE A 18 1.39 10.90 -0.19
C PHE A 18 2.41 10.47 0.85
N VAL A 19 3.28 11.39 1.28
CA VAL A 19 4.33 11.14 2.26
C VAL A 19 3.89 11.76 3.57
N LEU A 20 3.72 10.93 4.59
CA LEU A 20 3.43 11.36 5.95
C LEU A 20 4.73 11.21 6.77
N PRO A 21 5.37 12.33 7.14
CA PRO A 21 6.65 12.32 7.87
C PRO A 21 6.54 11.46 9.14
N GLY A 22 7.57 10.66 9.42
CA GLY A 22 7.61 9.77 10.58
C GLY A 22 6.85 8.45 10.42
N LEU A 23 5.69 8.43 9.76
CA LEU A 23 4.85 7.23 9.64
C LEU A 23 5.06 6.44 8.34
N GLY A 24 5.13 7.08 7.19
CA GLY A 24 5.29 6.35 5.91
C GLY A 24 4.74 7.07 4.69
N ARG A 25 4.62 6.33 3.59
CA ARG A 25 4.16 6.82 2.30
C ARG A 25 3.04 5.96 1.76
N LEU A 26 1.91 6.57 1.42
CA LEU A 26 0.86 5.95 0.62
C LEU A 26 1.24 6.06 -0.85
N VAL A 27 1.23 4.94 -1.55
CA VAL A 27 1.56 4.87 -2.98
C VAL A 27 0.44 4.17 -3.72
N ARG A 28 -0.10 4.82 -4.74
CA ARG A 28 -1.02 4.23 -5.71
C ARG A 28 -0.20 3.40 -6.68
N VAL A 29 -0.56 2.13 -6.81
CA VAL A 29 0.09 1.18 -7.71
C VAL A 29 -0.97 0.64 -8.65
N ASP A 30 -0.74 0.85 -9.94
CA ASP A 30 -1.54 0.20 -10.98
C ASP A 30 -1.08 -1.25 -11.11
N ARG A 31 -1.91 -2.20 -10.66
CA ARG A 31 -1.65 -3.63 -10.91
C ARG A 31 -2.19 -3.96 -12.30
N LYS A 32 -1.29 -4.34 -13.20
CA LYS A 32 -1.63 -4.87 -14.51
C LYS A 32 -2.44 -6.16 -14.39
N ALA A 33 -3.28 -6.44 -15.38
CA ALA A 33 -4.00 -7.69 -15.46
C ALA A 33 -3.00 -8.85 -15.51
N ARG A 34 -3.27 -9.90 -14.75
CA ARG A 34 -2.40 -11.08 -14.68
C ARG A 34 -3.24 -12.34 -14.58
N MET A 35 -2.69 -13.44 -15.06
CA MET A 35 -3.28 -14.75 -14.80
C MET A 35 -2.91 -15.19 -13.39
N GLY A 36 -3.92 -15.39 -12.56
CA GLY A 36 -3.79 -16.03 -11.25
C GLY A 36 -4.30 -17.46 -11.32
N ARG A 37 -3.98 -18.24 -10.31
CA ARG A 37 -4.52 -19.59 -10.14
C ARG A 37 -5.45 -19.58 -8.93
N ASN A 38 -6.62 -20.19 -9.03
CA ASN A 38 -7.49 -20.35 -7.89
C ASN A 38 -6.81 -21.31 -6.89
N PRO A 39 -6.50 -20.89 -5.65
CA PRO A 39 -5.85 -21.76 -4.67
C PRO A 39 -6.70 -22.99 -4.29
N ALA A 40 -8.02 -22.96 -4.51
CA ALA A 40 -8.91 -24.08 -4.19
C ALA A 40 -9.08 -25.10 -5.35
N THR A 41 -9.16 -24.64 -6.61
CA THR A 41 -9.50 -25.51 -7.76
C THR A 41 -8.40 -25.62 -8.81
N GLY A 42 -7.32 -24.84 -8.71
CA GLY A 42 -6.20 -24.89 -9.65
C GLY A 42 -6.48 -24.29 -11.03
N GLU A 43 -7.70 -23.82 -11.28
CA GLU A 43 -8.08 -23.18 -12.54
C GLU A 43 -7.39 -21.82 -12.71
N ALA A 44 -7.07 -21.48 -13.96
CA ALA A 44 -6.47 -20.20 -14.31
C ALA A 44 -7.56 -19.12 -14.38
N ILE A 45 -7.53 -18.17 -13.45
CA ILE A 45 -8.46 -17.04 -13.39
C ILE A 45 -7.73 -15.78 -13.87
N LYS A 46 -8.36 -15.06 -14.80
CA LYS A 46 -7.87 -13.75 -15.24
C LYS A 46 -8.18 -12.71 -14.18
N ILE A 47 -7.15 -12.20 -13.50
CA ILE A 47 -7.29 -11.12 -12.52
C ILE A 47 -7.24 -9.80 -13.29
N PRO A 48 -8.34 -9.01 -13.31
CA PRO A 48 -8.39 -7.75 -14.05
C PRO A 48 -7.43 -6.71 -13.46
N ALA A 49 -7.04 -5.73 -14.28
CA ALA A 49 -6.23 -4.62 -13.83
C ALA A 49 -6.99 -3.81 -12.77
N LYS A 50 -6.36 -3.57 -11.62
CA LYS A 50 -6.95 -2.80 -10.53
C LYS A 50 -5.93 -1.84 -9.95
N LYS A 51 -6.41 -0.65 -9.58
CA LYS A 51 -5.61 0.35 -8.87
C LYS A 51 -5.67 0.02 -7.38
N VAL A 52 -4.51 -0.22 -6.77
CA VAL A 52 -4.41 -0.52 -5.33
C VAL A 52 -3.57 0.54 -4.65
N VAL A 53 -3.85 0.79 -3.37
CA VAL A 53 -3.02 1.65 -2.53
C VAL A 53 -2.13 0.75 -1.67
N LYS A 54 -0.82 1.02 -1.67
CA LYS A 54 0.15 0.39 -0.77
C LYS A 54 0.62 1.42 0.24
N PHE A 55 0.57 1.09 1.53
CA PHE A 55 1.22 1.88 2.57
C PHE A 55 2.63 1.35 2.82
N ARG A 56 3.63 2.19 2.61
CA ARG A 56 5.03 1.90 2.92
C ARG A 56 5.40 2.64 4.20
N VAL A 57 5.48 1.91 5.31
CA VAL A 57 5.88 2.46 6.61
C VAL A 57 7.32 2.96 6.53
N ALA A 58 7.58 4.15 7.10
CA ALA A 58 8.91 4.73 7.20
C ALA A 58 9.81 3.87 8.09
N LYS A 59 11.12 3.90 7.83
CA LYS A 59 12.11 3.16 8.63
C LYS A 59 12.05 3.58 10.11
N ALA A 60 11.92 4.88 10.37
CA ALA A 60 11.77 5.42 11.74
C ALA A 60 10.58 4.80 12.50
N ALA A 61 9.39 4.71 11.88
CA ALA A 61 8.24 4.05 12.52
C ALA A 61 8.44 2.54 12.71
N LYS A 62 9.13 1.86 11.77
CA LYS A 62 9.44 0.43 11.93
C LYS A 62 10.41 0.19 13.08
N ASP A 63 11.47 0.98 13.16
CA ASP A 63 12.51 0.85 14.18
C ASP A 63 11.97 1.17 15.58
N SER A 64 10.98 2.07 15.70
CA SER A 64 10.33 2.39 16.98
C SER A 64 9.26 1.38 17.42
N ILE A 65 8.58 0.71 16.49
CA ILE A 65 7.41 -0.16 16.79
C ILE A 65 7.79 -1.64 16.81
N VAL A 66 8.74 -2.07 15.96
CA VAL A 66 9.19 -3.46 15.89
C VAL A 66 10.52 -3.55 16.62
N PRO A 67 10.60 -4.21 17.80
CA PRO A 67 11.87 -4.43 18.45
C PRO A 67 12.79 -5.19 17.50
N PRO A 68 14.10 -4.85 17.42
CA PRO A 68 15.03 -5.60 16.59
C PRO A 68 14.96 -7.06 17.02
N LYS A 69 14.76 -7.97 16.06
CA LYS A 69 14.89 -9.41 16.30
C LYS A 69 16.25 -9.62 16.97
N LYS A 70 16.26 -9.96 18.26
CA LYS A 70 17.44 -10.50 18.94
C LYS A 70 17.93 -11.66 18.09
N LYS A 71 19.12 -11.51 17.52
CA LYS A 71 19.91 -12.65 17.04
C LYS A 71 20.35 -13.48 18.22
#